data_AF-A0A8H4ZFZ7-F1
#
_entry.id   AF-A0A8H4ZFZ7-F1
#
_cell.length_a   1.000
_cell.length_b   1.000
_cell.length_c   1.000
_cell.angle_alpha   90.00
_cell.angle_beta   90.00
_cell.angle_gamma   90.00
#
_symmetry.space_group_name_H-M   'P 1'
#
loop_
_entity.id
_entity.type
_entity.pdbx_description
1 polymer ?
#
loop_
_entity_poly.entity_id
_entity_poly.type
_entity_poly.pdbx_seq_one_letter_code
_entity_poly.pdbx_strand_id
1 'polypeptide(L)'
;MADSQDTKAAVLSALADFFNISSQNPQDARNHLLETSYVIQSTSDTIEQTTLGELFLNDKKQKGHLEWAIDEPQELFIHEKLAAVWTGWSIRADDGTIISHKKGILGLAYTEGRWKVSGLASTERSLDTPRPEDEAALTQEIMKPINALLDDFSHPNWDVLKQWFLPNAGVTLYRPPAEPAPMTMEQSIVRLQGMIKSGITIRENLHDIQVRKHGDIALVWAPFVVEINGVPKHDGVNAFTLLKREGRWVFSGCQDYGVALQ
;
A
#
# COMPACT_ATOMS: atom_id res chain seq x y z
N MET A 1 20.93 -2.41 -13.87
CA MET A 1 20.36 -1.64 -12.75
C MET A 1 20.58 -0.18 -13.09
N ALA A 2 19.51 0.59 -13.31
CA ALA A 2 19.64 2.04 -13.42
C ALA A 2 20.22 2.60 -12.12
N ASP A 3 20.87 3.76 -12.16
CA ASP A 3 21.36 4.41 -10.95
C ASP A 3 20.21 4.57 -9.93
N SER A 4 20.52 4.42 -8.63
CA SER A 4 19.56 4.64 -7.55
C SER A 4 18.94 6.04 -7.63
N GLN A 5 19.71 7.03 -8.09
CA GLN A 5 19.21 8.38 -8.34
C GLN A 5 18.23 8.45 -9.51
N ASP A 6 18.53 7.78 -10.63
CA ASP A 6 17.62 7.71 -11.79
C ASP A 6 16.29 7.04 -11.42
N THR A 7 16.35 5.97 -10.63
CA THR A 7 15.16 5.25 -10.17
C THR A 7 14.27 6.13 -9.28
N LYS A 8 14.88 6.88 -8.34
CA LYS A 8 14.13 7.83 -7.50
C LYS A 8 13.46 8.92 -8.33
N ALA A 9 14.18 9.50 -9.28
CA ALA A 9 13.63 10.52 -10.17
C ALA A 9 12.47 9.98 -11.00
N ALA A 10 12.59 8.75 -11.52
CA ALA A 10 11.53 8.09 -12.29
C ALA A 10 10.27 7.83 -11.45
N VAL A 11 10.41 7.39 -10.19
CA VAL A 11 9.28 7.20 -9.27
C VAL A 11 8.59 8.53 -8.96
N LEU A 12 9.36 9.59 -8.68
CA LEU A 12 8.82 10.93 -8.42
C LEU A 12 8.11 11.52 -9.65
N SER A 13 8.68 11.32 -10.84
CA SER A 13 8.04 11.74 -12.09
C SER A 13 6.70 11.03 -12.29
N ALA A 14 6.66 9.70 -12.13
CA ALA A 14 5.42 8.94 -12.28
C ALA A 14 4.36 9.34 -11.24
N LEU A 15 4.80 9.68 -10.02
CA LEU A 15 3.91 10.20 -8.99
C LEU A 15 3.34 11.57 -9.39
N ALA A 16 4.18 12.49 -9.86
CA ALA A 16 3.73 13.80 -10.31
C ALA A 16 2.72 13.69 -11.48
N ASP A 17 3.01 12.81 -12.45
CA ASP A 17 2.11 12.54 -13.56
C ASP A 17 0.77 11.98 -13.08
N PHE A 18 0.77 11.08 -12.07
CA PHE A 18 -0.44 10.54 -11.48
C PHE A 18 -1.32 11.62 -10.84
N PHE A 19 -0.73 12.55 -10.08
CA PHE A 19 -1.47 13.66 -9.46
C PHE A 19 -1.98 14.68 -10.50
N ASN A 20 -1.38 14.70 -11.69
CA ASN A 20 -1.79 15.54 -12.82
C ASN A 20 -2.74 14.82 -13.80
N ILE A 21 -3.21 13.60 -13.49
CA ILE A 21 -4.15 12.88 -14.35
C ILE A 21 -5.39 13.76 -14.58
N SER A 22 -5.56 14.19 -15.83
CA SER A 22 -6.74 14.93 -16.24
C SER A 22 -7.91 13.98 -16.47
N SER A 23 -9.07 14.35 -15.95
CA SER A 23 -10.35 13.73 -16.27
C SER A 23 -10.70 13.76 -17.76
N GLN A 24 -10.02 14.61 -18.54
CA GLN A 24 -10.32 14.82 -19.96
C GLN A 24 -9.72 13.74 -20.88
N ASN A 25 -8.79 12.90 -20.39
CA ASN A 25 -8.22 11.80 -21.19
C ASN A 25 -8.08 10.49 -20.38
N PRO A 26 -9.15 9.68 -20.30
CA PRO A 26 -9.14 8.41 -19.56
C PRO A 26 -8.17 7.36 -20.10
N GLN A 27 -7.71 7.45 -21.36
CA GLN A 27 -6.69 6.53 -21.86
C GLN A 27 -5.30 6.86 -21.30
N ASP A 28 -5.04 8.15 -21.06
CA ASP A 28 -3.78 8.58 -20.46
C ASP A 28 -3.67 8.12 -19.01
N ALA A 29 -4.75 8.26 -18.24
CA ALA A 29 -4.84 7.81 -16.85
C ALA A 29 -4.44 6.32 -16.66
N ARG A 30 -4.81 5.43 -17.58
CA ARG A 30 -4.46 3.98 -17.55
C ARG A 30 -2.97 3.69 -17.64
N ASN A 31 -2.19 4.64 -18.14
CA ASN A 31 -0.74 4.54 -18.19
C ASN A 31 -0.07 4.76 -16.82
N HIS A 32 -0.80 5.33 -15.86
CA HIS A 32 -0.27 5.78 -14.57
C HIS A 32 -0.75 4.96 -13.38
N LEU A 33 -1.73 4.07 -13.56
CA LEU A 33 -2.31 3.28 -12.47
C LEU A 33 -2.67 1.85 -12.88
N LEU A 34 -2.74 0.97 -11.89
CA LEU A 34 -3.34 -0.36 -12.01
C LEU A 34 -4.81 -0.26 -11.58
N GLU A 35 -5.73 -0.34 -12.53
CA GLU A 35 -7.15 0.02 -12.32
C GLU A 35 -7.82 -0.75 -11.17
N THR A 36 -7.46 -2.01 -10.98
CA THR A 36 -8.05 -2.88 -9.95
C THR A 36 -7.34 -2.80 -8.60
N SER A 37 -6.26 -2.01 -8.50
CA SER A 37 -5.60 -1.78 -7.22
C SER A 37 -6.49 -0.98 -6.28
N TYR A 38 -6.35 -1.30 -5.00
CA TYR A 38 -7.18 -0.76 -3.94
C TYR A 38 -6.92 0.72 -3.69
N VAL A 39 -7.98 1.38 -3.25
CA VAL A 39 -7.96 2.72 -2.67
C VAL A 39 -8.68 2.66 -1.35
N ILE A 40 -8.02 3.12 -0.28
CA ILE A 40 -8.63 3.27 1.04
C ILE A 40 -8.37 4.69 1.54
N GLN A 41 -9.45 5.43 1.77
CA GLN A 41 -9.36 6.79 2.28
C GLN A 41 -10.14 6.88 3.57
N SER A 42 -9.50 7.41 4.60
CA SER A 42 -10.08 7.55 5.92
C SER A 42 -10.28 9.00 6.32
N THR A 43 -11.33 9.23 7.08
CA THR A 43 -11.52 10.41 7.93
C THR A 43 -11.75 9.94 9.37
N SER A 44 -12.03 10.87 10.28
CA SER A 44 -12.47 10.56 11.65
C SER A 44 -13.72 9.68 11.68
N ASP A 45 -14.66 9.92 10.75
CA ASP A 45 -16.00 9.35 10.81
C ASP A 45 -16.26 8.27 9.74
N THR A 46 -15.48 8.25 8.66
CA THR A 46 -15.75 7.38 7.51
C THR A 46 -14.51 6.68 6.96
N ILE A 47 -14.78 5.58 6.24
CA ILE A 47 -13.80 4.87 5.42
C ILE A 47 -14.42 4.73 4.03
N GLU A 48 -13.78 5.33 3.03
CA GLU A 48 -14.06 5.03 1.64
C GLU A 48 -13.13 3.91 1.17
N GLN A 49 -13.71 2.91 0.52
CA GLN A 49 -12.99 1.81 -0.11
C GLN A 49 -13.49 1.69 -1.56
N THR A 50 -12.55 1.69 -2.50
CA THR A 50 -12.83 1.65 -3.94
C THR A 50 -11.56 1.15 -4.66
N THR A 51 -11.53 1.23 -5.98
CA THR A 51 -10.32 0.95 -6.77
C THR A 51 -9.79 2.22 -7.42
N LEU A 52 -8.54 2.20 -7.89
CA LEU A 52 -7.96 3.32 -8.64
C LEU A 52 -8.76 3.61 -9.91
N GLY A 53 -9.24 2.57 -10.61
CA GLY A 53 -10.08 2.72 -11.79
C GLY A 53 -11.42 3.39 -11.46
N GLU A 54 -12.09 2.96 -10.39
CA GLU A 54 -13.35 3.57 -9.96
C GLU A 54 -13.20 5.02 -9.50
N LEU A 55 -12.08 5.36 -8.85
CA LEU A 55 -11.82 6.72 -8.38
C LEU A 55 -11.44 7.66 -9.52
N PHE A 56 -10.56 7.24 -10.43
CA PHE A 56 -9.96 8.14 -11.42
C PHE A 56 -10.54 8.04 -12.83
N LEU A 57 -11.21 6.94 -13.19
CA LEU A 57 -11.72 6.70 -14.55
C LEU A 57 -13.25 6.78 -14.67
N ASN A 58 -13.97 6.98 -13.56
CA ASN A 58 -15.43 7.01 -13.56
C ASN A 58 -15.97 8.45 -13.65
N ASP A 59 -16.45 8.83 -14.83
CA ASP A 59 -17.01 10.16 -15.14
C ASP A 59 -18.11 10.62 -14.17
N LYS A 60 -18.85 9.69 -13.54
CA LYS A 60 -19.96 10.04 -12.64
C LYS A 60 -19.51 10.58 -11.28
N LYS A 61 -18.31 10.20 -10.80
CA LYS A 61 -17.75 10.70 -9.52
C LYS A 61 -17.09 12.08 -9.67
N GLN A 62 -16.75 12.50 -10.89
CA GLN A 62 -16.05 13.75 -11.18
C GLN A 62 -16.99 14.91 -11.55
N LYS A 63 -18.07 15.11 -10.79
CA LYS A 63 -18.89 16.32 -10.90
C LYS A 63 -18.18 17.48 -10.21
N GLY A 64 -17.32 18.18 -10.96
CA GLY A 64 -16.41 19.22 -10.50
C GLY A 64 -14.96 18.77 -10.66
N HIS A 65 -14.08 19.63 -11.16
CA HIS A 65 -12.68 19.27 -11.33
C HIS A 65 -11.98 19.43 -9.97
N LEU A 66 -11.51 18.30 -9.44
CA LEU A 66 -10.80 18.25 -8.17
C LEU A 66 -9.30 18.19 -8.47
N GLU A 67 -8.57 19.21 -8.06
CA GLU A 67 -7.11 19.20 -8.17
C GLU A 67 -6.53 18.44 -6.97
N TRP A 68 -5.66 17.46 -7.25
CA TRP A 68 -4.88 16.80 -6.22
C TRP A 68 -3.45 17.33 -6.30
N ALA A 69 -2.96 17.92 -5.22
CA ALA A 69 -1.64 18.56 -5.20
C ALA A 69 -0.81 18.05 -4.02
N ILE A 70 0.35 17.47 -4.29
CA ILE A 70 1.32 17.09 -3.26
C ILE A 70 1.77 18.36 -2.54
N ASP A 71 1.69 18.36 -1.21
CA ASP A 71 1.97 19.52 -0.36
C ASP A 71 2.96 19.24 0.78
N GLU A 72 3.49 18.02 0.85
CA GLU A 72 4.59 17.64 1.75
C GLU A 72 5.76 17.01 0.98
N PRO A 73 6.98 17.03 1.57
CA PRO A 73 8.11 16.27 1.05
C PRO A 73 7.79 14.78 0.95
N GLN A 74 8.24 14.16 -0.15
CA GLN A 74 8.04 12.74 -0.39
C GLN A 74 9.18 11.94 0.24
N GLU A 75 8.84 10.96 1.06
CA GLU A 75 9.78 9.95 1.52
C GLU A 75 9.58 8.67 0.70
N LEU A 76 10.68 8.16 0.13
CA LEU A 76 10.64 7.05 -0.83
C LEU A 76 11.28 5.80 -0.27
N PHE A 77 10.56 4.69 -0.40
CA PHE A 77 11.03 3.34 -0.16
C PHE A 77 11.01 2.61 -1.49
N ILE A 78 12.14 2.10 -1.96
CA ILE A 78 12.26 1.48 -3.28
C ILE A 78 13.05 0.17 -3.14
N HIS A 79 12.54 -0.89 -3.75
CA HIS A 79 13.22 -2.15 -3.92
C HIS A 79 12.87 -2.73 -5.29
N GLU A 80 13.86 -2.85 -6.15
CA GLU A 80 13.71 -3.36 -7.51
C GLU A 80 12.55 -2.68 -8.27
N LYS A 81 11.44 -3.40 -8.47
CA LYS A 81 10.27 -2.95 -9.22
C LYS A 81 9.09 -2.53 -8.33
N LEU A 82 9.33 -2.35 -7.03
CA LEU A 82 8.35 -1.86 -6.08
C LEU A 82 8.81 -0.55 -5.45
N ALA A 83 7.88 0.37 -5.27
CA ALA A 83 8.10 1.57 -4.47
C ALA A 83 6.89 1.86 -3.57
N ALA A 84 7.14 2.48 -2.43
CA ALA A 84 6.15 3.13 -1.60
C ALA A 84 6.57 4.57 -1.36
N VAL A 85 5.63 5.50 -1.55
CA VAL A 85 5.86 6.93 -1.30
C VAL A 85 4.99 7.37 -0.14
N TRP A 86 5.63 7.77 0.96
CA TRP A 86 5.00 8.37 2.13
C TRP A 86 4.97 9.89 1.98
N THR A 87 3.79 10.46 1.79
CA THR A 87 3.64 11.91 1.52
C THR A 87 2.26 12.44 1.93
N GLY A 88 2.14 13.77 1.95
CA GLY A 88 0.90 14.51 2.13
C GLY A 88 0.46 15.21 0.85
N TRP A 89 -0.86 15.35 0.67
CA TRP A 89 -1.43 16.08 -0.45
C TRP A 89 -2.73 16.78 -0.05
N SER A 90 -3.09 17.81 -0.81
CA SER A 90 -4.37 18.52 -0.72
C SER A 90 -5.28 18.09 -1.85
N ILE A 91 -6.58 18.04 -1.58
CA ILE A 91 -7.63 18.01 -2.61
C ILE A 91 -8.27 19.40 -2.63
N ARG A 92 -8.34 20.04 -3.80
CA ARG A 92 -8.85 21.40 -3.99
C ARG A 92 -9.98 21.45 -4.99
N ALA A 93 -10.89 22.40 -4.79
CA ALA A 93 -11.91 22.78 -5.76
C ALA A 93 -11.32 23.70 -6.85
N ASP A 94 -12.07 23.90 -7.93
CA ASP A 94 -11.70 24.75 -9.08
C ASP A 94 -11.36 26.20 -8.71
N ASP A 95 -11.93 26.73 -7.63
CA ASP A 95 -11.66 28.08 -7.14
C ASP A 95 -10.41 28.15 -6.24
N GLY A 96 -9.68 27.04 -6.09
CA GLY A 96 -8.50 26.91 -5.23
C GLY A 96 -8.81 26.62 -3.77
N THR A 97 -10.09 26.50 -3.38
CA THR A 97 -10.48 26.16 -2.01
C THR A 97 -9.99 24.77 -1.66
N ILE A 98 -9.27 24.66 -0.55
CA ILE A 98 -8.84 23.36 -0.01
C ILE A 98 -10.05 22.64 0.58
N ILE A 99 -10.37 21.49 0.01
CA ILE A 99 -11.46 20.62 0.46
C ILE A 99 -10.97 19.71 1.58
N SER A 100 -9.76 19.16 1.43
CA SER A 100 -9.16 18.31 2.47
C SER A 100 -7.64 18.24 2.33
N HIS A 101 -6.98 18.03 3.47
CA HIS A 101 -5.60 17.59 3.53
C HIS A 101 -5.55 16.09 3.81
N LYS A 102 -4.68 15.39 3.12
CA LYS A 102 -4.46 13.95 3.25
C LYS A 102 -3.01 13.69 3.63
N LYS A 103 -2.81 12.61 4.38
CA LYS A 103 -1.51 11.97 4.60
C LYS A 103 -1.66 10.50 4.25
N GLY A 104 -0.69 9.94 3.54
CA GLY A 104 -0.79 8.55 3.18
C GLY A 104 0.36 7.97 2.40
N ILE A 105 0.06 6.85 1.78
CA ILE A 105 0.98 6.01 1.03
C ILE A 105 0.43 5.84 -0.38
N LEU A 106 1.30 6.05 -1.35
CA LEU A 106 1.08 5.58 -2.71
C LEU A 106 2.09 4.46 -2.99
N GLY A 107 1.59 3.25 -3.23
CA GLY A 107 2.42 2.17 -3.75
C GLY A 107 2.55 2.30 -5.26
N LEU A 108 3.72 1.99 -5.79
CA LEU A 108 3.98 1.93 -7.23
C LEU A 108 4.62 0.59 -7.59
N ALA A 109 4.26 0.06 -8.74
CA ALA A 109 4.90 -1.10 -9.35
C ALA A 109 5.46 -0.71 -10.73
N TYR A 110 6.70 -1.11 -11.01
CA TYR A 110 7.32 -0.91 -12.32
C TYR A 110 6.91 -2.04 -13.25
N THR A 111 6.00 -1.76 -14.19
CA THR A 111 5.49 -2.76 -15.12
C THR A 111 5.19 -2.15 -16.49
N GLU A 112 5.19 -2.96 -17.53
CA GLU A 112 5.04 -2.47 -18.92
C GLU A 112 6.01 -1.32 -19.27
N GLY A 113 7.22 -1.36 -18.70
CA GLY A 113 8.26 -0.35 -18.92
C GLY A 113 8.08 0.97 -18.16
N ARG A 114 7.13 1.07 -17.23
CA ARG A 114 6.87 2.30 -16.47
C ARG A 114 6.39 2.06 -15.04
N TRP A 115 6.57 3.06 -14.19
CA TRP A 115 5.99 3.04 -12.84
C TRP A 115 4.49 3.37 -12.92
N LYS A 116 3.67 2.54 -12.30
CA LYS A 116 2.21 2.74 -12.16
C LYS A 116 1.82 2.67 -10.69
N VAL A 117 0.87 3.51 -10.27
CA VAL A 117 0.28 3.42 -8.93
C VAL A 117 -0.43 2.08 -8.76
N SER A 118 -0.05 1.35 -7.73
CA SER A 118 -0.46 -0.03 -7.44
C SER A 118 -1.20 -0.17 -6.11
N GLY A 119 -1.54 0.95 -5.48
CA GLY A 119 -2.44 1.04 -4.34
C GLY A 119 -2.33 2.40 -3.68
N LEU A 120 -3.43 2.88 -3.10
CA LEU A 120 -3.48 4.15 -2.40
C LEU A 120 -4.15 3.98 -1.05
N ALA A 121 -3.53 4.49 0.00
CA ALA A 121 -4.12 4.54 1.31
C ALA A 121 -3.85 5.89 1.97
N SER A 122 -4.88 6.52 2.53
CA SER A 122 -4.74 7.82 3.18
C SER A 122 -5.65 8.00 4.38
N THR A 123 -5.28 8.96 5.22
CA THR A 123 -6.12 9.53 6.26
C THR A 123 -6.22 11.04 6.10
N GLU A 124 -7.25 11.62 6.69
CA GLU A 124 -7.36 13.06 6.85
C GLU A 124 -6.22 13.57 7.73
N ARG A 125 -5.45 14.49 7.17
CA ARG A 125 -4.28 15.05 7.84
C ARG A 125 -4.73 16.17 8.75
N SER A 126 -4.71 15.91 10.05
CA SER A 126 -4.78 16.96 11.05
C SER A 126 -3.36 17.52 11.30
N LEU A 127 -3.19 18.83 11.11
CA LEU A 127 -1.93 19.52 11.40
C LEU A 127 -1.61 19.51 12.91
N ASP A 128 -2.60 19.27 13.76
CA ASP A 128 -2.47 19.22 15.21
C ASP A 128 -2.15 17.82 15.74
N THR A 129 -1.80 16.86 14.87
CA THR A 129 -1.48 15.50 15.31
C THR A 129 -0.21 15.51 16.16
N PRO A 130 -0.29 15.23 17.48
CA PRO A 130 0.89 15.24 18.34
C PRO A 130 1.86 14.13 17.92
N ARG A 131 3.17 14.42 18.04
CA ARG A 131 4.18 13.38 17.92
C ARG A 131 3.96 12.37 19.05
N PRO A 132 4.01 11.05 18.77
CA PRO A 132 3.90 10.05 19.83
C PRO A 132 5.00 10.25 20.86
N GLU A 133 4.64 10.14 22.15
CA GLU A 133 5.58 10.27 23.27
C GLU A 133 6.55 9.07 23.36
N ASP A 134 6.10 7.89 22.94
CA ASP A 134 6.88 6.65 22.89
C ASP A 134 6.78 5.99 21.50
N GLU A 135 7.79 6.24 20.66
CA GLU A 135 7.89 5.67 19.31
C GLU A 135 8.09 4.15 19.32
N ALA A 136 8.74 3.60 20.36
CA ALA A 136 9.02 2.17 20.46
C ALA A 136 7.76 1.39 20.80
N ALA A 137 6.98 1.84 21.80
CA ALA A 137 5.69 1.25 22.14
C ALA A 137 4.71 1.34 20.95
N LEU A 138 4.68 2.47 20.26
CA LEU A 138 3.85 2.64 19.07
C LEU A 138 4.26 1.66 17.95
N THR A 139 5.57 1.49 17.72
CA THR A 139 6.07 0.53 16.74
C THR A 139 5.61 -0.89 17.07
N GLN A 140 5.67 -1.30 18.35
CA GLN A 140 5.16 -2.60 18.79
C GLN A 140 3.65 -2.74 18.58
N GLU A 141 2.87 -1.68 18.81
CA GLU A 141 1.42 -1.67 18.60
C GLU A 141 1.07 -1.87 17.10
N ILE A 142 1.78 -1.17 16.22
CA ILE A 142 1.61 -1.26 14.75
C ILE A 142 2.04 -2.65 14.25
N MET A 143 3.11 -3.22 14.80
CA MET A 143 3.62 -4.53 14.38
C MET A 143 2.77 -5.70 14.86
N LYS A 144 1.88 -5.51 15.84
CA LYS A 144 1.02 -6.58 16.39
C LYS A 144 0.22 -7.35 15.33
N PRO A 145 -0.58 -6.72 14.43
CA PRO A 145 -1.26 -7.43 13.34
C PRO A 145 -0.31 -8.14 12.37
N ILE A 146 0.87 -7.57 12.10
CA ILE A 146 1.88 -8.18 11.23
C ILE A 146 2.45 -9.45 11.87
N ASN A 147 2.86 -9.38 13.13
CA ASN A 147 3.36 -10.55 13.84
C ASN A 147 2.29 -11.64 13.95
N ALA A 148 1.03 -11.27 14.17
CA ALA A 148 -0.07 -12.24 14.17
C ALA A 148 -0.26 -12.93 12.80
N LEU A 149 -0.12 -12.17 11.70
CA LEU A 149 -0.14 -12.74 10.35
C LEU A 149 1.01 -13.74 10.12
N LEU A 150 2.23 -13.39 10.51
CA LEU A 150 3.41 -14.23 10.35
C LEU A 150 3.34 -15.51 11.21
N ASP A 151 2.86 -15.40 12.45
CA ASP A 151 2.68 -16.53 13.36
C ASP A 151 1.62 -17.51 12.83
N ASP A 152 0.52 -17.00 12.27
CA ASP A 152 -0.57 -17.80 11.72
C ASP A 152 -0.16 -18.61 10.49
N PHE A 153 0.86 -18.20 9.71
CA PHE A 153 1.34 -18.99 8.56
C PHE A 153 1.82 -20.39 8.93
N SER A 154 2.22 -20.61 10.20
CA SER A 154 2.65 -21.92 10.69
C SER A 154 1.48 -22.77 11.21
N HIS A 155 0.42 -22.17 11.75
CA HIS A 155 -0.74 -22.86 12.35
C HIS A 155 -2.03 -22.03 12.20
N PRO A 156 -2.64 -21.98 11.01
CA PRO A 156 -3.54 -20.88 10.71
C PRO A 156 -4.90 -21.00 11.39
N ASN A 157 -5.25 -19.99 12.20
CA ASN A 157 -6.62 -19.72 12.60
C ASN A 157 -7.22 -18.64 11.70
N TRP A 158 -7.77 -19.05 10.56
CA TRP A 158 -8.25 -18.15 9.51
C TRP A 158 -9.34 -17.17 9.96
N ASP A 159 -10.17 -17.54 10.94
CA ASP A 159 -11.24 -16.67 11.44
C ASP A 159 -10.68 -15.58 12.37
N VAL A 160 -9.61 -15.87 13.10
CA VAL A 160 -8.85 -14.86 13.86
C VAL A 160 -8.06 -13.97 12.89
N LEU A 161 -7.41 -14.57 11.89
CA LEU A 161 -6.61 -13.83 10.92
C LEU A 161 -7.44 -12.76 10.20
N LYS A 162 -8.65 -13.10 9.75
CA LYS A 162 -9.58 -12.16 9.08
C LYS A 162 -9.87 -10.91 9.92
N GLN A 163 -9.83 -11.00 11.24
CA GLN A 163 -10.07 -9.86 12.11
C GLN A 163 -8.95 -8.83 12.02
N TRP A 164 -7.76 -9.16 11.53
CA TRP A 164 -6.68 -8.18 11.39
C TRP A 164 -6.80 -7.29 10.16
N PHE A 165 -7.79 -7.52 9.28
CA PHE A 165 -7.97 -6.75 8.06
C PHE A 165 -9.25 -5.93 8.10
N LEU A 166 -9.20 -4.76 7.44
CA LEU A 166 -10.41 -4.12 7.00
C LEU A 166 -11.12 -5.02 5.97
N PRO A 167 -12.46 -5.02 5.93
CA PRO A 167 -13.18 -5.56 4.78
C PRO A 167 -12.62 -4.96 3.49
N ASN A 168 -12.43 -5.76 2.44
CA ASN A 168 -11.87 -5.34 1.16
C ASN A 168 -10.48 -4.68 1.24
N ALA A 169 -9.71 -4.92 2.31
CA ALA A 169 -8.30 -4.56 2.34
C ALA A 169 -7.61 -5.12 1.08
N GLY A 170 -6.76 -4.31 0.46
CA GLY A 170 -6.20 -4.66 -0.83
C GLY A 170 -4.79 -5.24 -0.75
N VAL A 171 -4.44 -6.05 -1.74
CA VAL A 171 -3.10 -6.56 -1.94
C VAL A 171 -2.72 -6.38 -3.40
N THR A 172 -1.50 -5.92 -3.67
CA THR A 172 -0.89 -6.06 -5.00
C THR A 172 0.34 -6.94 -4.87
N LEU A 173 0.25 -8.17 -5.39
CA LEU A 173 1.37 -9.12 -5.42
C LEU A 173 2.17 -8.93 -6.71
N TYR A 174 3.48 -8.76 -6.60
CA TYR A 174 4.39 -8.73 -7.73
C TYR A 174 5.38 -9.88 -7.64
N ARG A 175 5.29 -10.81 -8.59
CA ARG A 175 6.19 -11.97 -8.73
C ARG A 175 6.74 -12.03 -10.17
N PRO A 176 7.77 -11.22 -10.51
CA PRO A 176 8.36 -11.23 -11.85
C PRO A 176 8.77 -12.66 -12.29
N PRO A 177 8.64 -13.00 -13.59
CA PRO A 177 8.30 -12.11 -14.71
C PRO A 177 6.80 -11.85 -14.89
N ALA A 178 5.93 -12.38 -14.03
CA ALA A 178 4.50 -12.10 -14.11
C ALA A 178 4.19 -10.64 -13.76
N GLU A 179 3.16 -10.07 -14.39
CA GLU A 179 2.65 -8.73 -14.10
C GLU A 179 2.17 -8.59 -12.64
N PRO A 180 2.17 -7.38 -12.06
CA PRO A 180 1.57 -7.13 -10.75
C PRO A 180 0.10 -7.56 -10.75
N ALA A 181 -0.31 -8.24 -9.69
CA ALA A 181 -1.65 -8.82 -9.54
C ALA A 181 -2.38 -8.19 -8.35
N PRO A 182 -3.22 -7.16 -8.57
CA PRO A 182 -4.11 -6.64 -7.55
C PRO A 182 -5.22 -7.63 -7.22
N MET A 183 -5.53 -7.76 -5.93
CA MET A 183 -6.60 -8.59 -5.39
C MET A 183 -7.02 -8.07 -4.01
N THR A 184 -8.10 -8.60 -3.46
CA THR A 184 -8.42 -8.37 -2.04
C THR A 184 -7.58 -9.27 -1.16
N MET A 185 -7.42 -8.89 0.10
CA MET A 185 -6.73 -9.70 1.09
C MET A 185 -7.44 -11.02 1.34
N GLU A 186 -8.78 -11.06 1.29
CA GLU A 186 -9.53 -12.30 1.40
C GLU A 186 -9.18 -13.26 0.25
N GLN A 187 -9.01 -12.75 -0.97
CA GLN A 187 -8.56 -13.55 -2.12
C GLN A 187 -7.12 -14.04 -1.92
N SER A 188 -6.23 -13.21 -1.37
CA SER A 188 -4.84 -13.62 -1.08
C SER A 188 -4.80 -14.72 0.00
N ILE A 189 -5.62 -14.61 1.04
CA ILE A 189 -5.77 -15.61 2.11
C ILE A 189 -6.28 -16.94 1.53
N VAL A 190 -7.27 -16.93 0.63
CA VAL A 190 -7.76 -18.15 -0.04
C VAL A 190 -6.64 -18.82 -0.85
N ARG A 191 -5.80 -18.04 -1.53
CA ARG A 191 -4.64 -18.58 -2.26
C ARG A 191 -3.64 -19.23 -1.30
N LEU A 192 -3.32 -18.56 -0.19
CA LEU A 192 -2.43 -19.09 0.84
C LEU A 192 -2.98 -20.38 1.47
N GLN A 193 -4.28 -20.41 1.78
CA GLN A 193 -4.98 -21.62 2.24
C GLN A 193 -4.81 -22.79 1.28
N GLY A 194 -4.90 -22.54 -0.03
CA GLY A 194 -4.68 -23.55 -1.06
C GLY A 194 -3.27 -24.15 -1.00
N MET A 195 -2.25 -23.31 -0.80
CA MET A 195 -0.85 -23.75 -0.67
C MET A 195 -0.60 -24.55 0.62
N ILE A 196 -1.16 -24.11 1.75
CA ILE A 196 -0.99 -24.84 3.02
C ILE A 196 -1.70 -26.21 2.96
N LYS A 197 -2.90 -26.27 2.36
CA LYS A 197 -3.63 -27.53 2.16
C LYS A 197 -2.91 -28.53 1.27
N SER A 198 -2.02 -28.09 0.38
CA SER A 198 -1.19 -29.01 -0.44
C SER A 198 0.03 -29.56 0.31
N GLY A 199 0.13 -29.32 1.63
CA GLY A 199 1.19 -29.85 2.49
C GLY A 199 2.46 -29.00 2.52
N ILE A 200 2.37 -27.75 2.04
CA ILE A 200 3.49 -26.80 2.07
C ILE A 200 3.46 -26.03 3.39
N THR A 201 4.60 -25.95 4.06
CA THR A 201 4.81 -25.02 5.19
C THR A 201 5.48 -23.75 4.68
N ILE A 202 4.97 -22.60 5.11
CA ILE A 202 5.46 -21.28 4.72
C ILE A 202 5.85 -20.56 6.00
N ARG A 203 7.06 -20.01 6.02
CA ARG A 203 7.50 -19.08 7.06
C ARG A 203 8.08 -17.86 6.38
N GLU A 204 7.63 -16.69 6.80
CA GLU A 204 8.16 -15.43 6.31
C GLU A 204 8.86 -14.73 7.47
N ASN A 205 10.14 -14.39 7.26
CA ASN A 205 10.95 -13.70 8.24
C ASN A 205 11.22 -12.28 7.74
N LEU A 206 10.74 -11.28 8.49
CA LEU A 206 10.96 -9.87 8.21
C LEU A 206 12.29 -9.40 8.80
N HIS A 207 12.96 -8.47 8.13
CA HIS A 207 14.17 -7.81 8.62
C HIS A 207 14.19 -6.32 8.21
N ASP A 208 15.09 -5.54 8.83
CA ASP A 208 15.31 -4.11 8.52
C ASP A 208 14.03 -3.25 8.45
N ILE A 209 13.09 -3.54 9.37
CA ILE A 209 11.75 -2.96 9.38
C ILE A 209 11.82 -1.45 9.59
N GLN A 210 11.15 -0.70 8.72
CA GLN A 210 10.98 0.74 8.85
C GLN A 210 9.51 1.08 8.99
N VAL A 211 9.18 1.85 10.03
CA VAL A 211 7.80 2.27 10.32
C VAL A 211 7.66 3.78 10.12
N ARG A 212 6.60 4.20 9.43
CA ARG A 212 6.14 5.60 9.39
C ARG A 212 4.71 5.65 9.87
N LYS A 213 4.36 6.69 10.62
CA LYS A 213 3.03 6.88 11.19
C LYS A 213 2.61 8.33 11.11
N HIS A 214 1.34 8.55 10.83
CA HIS A 214 0.69 9.84 11.00
C HIS A 214 -0.76 9.62 11.40
N GLY A 215 -1.23 10.27 12.45
CA GLY A 215 -2.61 10.08 12.93
C GLY A 215 -2.93 8.59 13.12
N ASP A 216 -3.96 8.13 12.41
CA ASP A 216 -4.43 6.75 12.42
C ASP A 216 -3.99 5.93 11.20
N ILE A 217 -2.93 6.33 10.48
CA ILE A 217 -2.34 5.57 9.37
C ILE A 217 -0.86 5.27 9.63
N ALA A 218 -0.42 4.09 9.21
CA ALA A 218 0.97 3.66 9.26
C ALA A 218 1.42 2.93 7.99
N LEU A 219 2.67 3.17 7.60
CA LEU A 219 3.44 2.37 6.64
C LEU A 219 4.42 1.50 7.41
N VAL A 220 4.48 0.22 7.08
CA VAL A 220 5.59 -0.65 7.48
C VAL A 220 6.26 -1.18 6.22
N TRP A 221 7.49 -0.72 5.98
CA TRP A 221 8.36 -1.24 4.94
C TRP A 221 9.23 -2.34 5.53
N ALA A 222 9.06 -3.57 5.06
CA ALA A 222 9.66 -4.75 5.65
C ALA A 222 10.21 -5.70 4.58
N PRO A 223 11.52 -5.63 4.29
CA PRO A 223 12.24 -6.69 3.59
C PRO A 223 12.01 -8.06 4.25
N PHE A 224 11.95 -9.11 3.44
CA PHE A 224 11.66 -10.46 3.92
C PHE A 224 12.45 -11.55 3.22
N VAL A 225 12.53 -12.70 3.90
CA VAL A 225 12.84 -14.00 3.31
C VAL A 225 11.69 -14.97 3.60
N VAL A 226 11.17 -15.62 2.54
CA VAL A 226 10.18 -16.69 2.65
C VAL A 226 10.88 -18.04 2.54
N GLU A 227 10.74 -18.83 3.60
CA GLU A 227 11.09 -20.24 3.66
C GLU A 227 9.88 -21.10 3.28
N ILE A 228 10.12 -22.07 2.40
CA ILE A 228 9.16 -23.12 2.07
C ILE A 228 9.73 -24.45 2.53
N ASN A 229 9.03 -25.15 3.42
CA ASN A 229 9.48 -26.41 4.01
C ASN A 229 10.88 -26.27 4.66
N GLY A 230 11.11 -25.15 5.35
CA GLY A 230 12.35 -24.83 6.05
C GLY A 230 13.52 -24.47 5.13
N VAL A 231 13.29 -24.33 3.83
CA VAL A 231 14.31 -23.93 2.85
C VAL A 231 13.98 -22.52 2.36
N PRO A 232 14.89 -21.53 2.49
CA PRO A 232 14.73 -20.23 1.86
C PRO A 232 14.45 -20.39 0.36
N LYS A 233 13.36 -19.81 -0.13
CA LYS A 233 12.96 -19.90 -1.54
C LYS A 233 12.78 -18.55 -2.21
N HIS A 234 12.30 -17.55 -1.49
CA HIS A 234 12.06 -16.23 -2.05
C HIS A 234 12.56 -15.16 -1.10
N ASP A 235 12.99 -14.04 -1.65
CA ASP A 235 13.24 -12.80 -0.93
C ASP A 235 12.49 -11.65 -1.61
N GLY A 236 12.36 -10.55 -0.87
CA GLY A 236 11.58 -9.42 -1.36
C GLY A 236 11.30 -8.38 -0.30
N VAL A 237 10.23 -7.64 -0.51
CA VAL A 237 9.77 -6.60 0.41
C VAL A 237 8.25 -6.48 0.45
N ASN A 238 7.74 -6.19 1.64
CA ASN A 238 6.36 -5.77 1.86
C ASN A 238 6.31 -4.28 2.20
N ALA A 239 5.33 -3.59 1.61
CA ALA A 239 4.85 -2.28 2.06
C ALA A 239 3.47 -2.49 2.67
N PHE A 240 3.41 -2.80 3.97
CA PHE A 240 2.14 -2.94 4.68
C PHE A 240 1.58 -1.56 5.00
N THR A 241 0.30 -1.37 4.72
CA THR A 241 -0.45 -0.22 5.20
C THR A 241 -1.45 -0.62 6.26
N LEU A 242 -1.42 0.09 7.39
CA LEU A 242 -2.31 -0.12 8.51
C LEU A 242 -3.12 1.13 8.81
N LEU A 243 -4.35 0.93 9.25
CA LEU A 243 -5.21 1.97 9.80
C LEU A 243 -5.58 1.61 11.24
N LYS A 244 -5.62 2.62 12.12
CA LYS A 244 -6.11 2.46 13.48
C LYS A 244 -7.63 2.62 13.50
N ARG A 245 -8.34 1.59 13.97
CA ARG A 245 -9.81 1.55 14.06
C ARG A 245 -10.23 0.97 15.39
N GLU A 246 -11.17 1.63 16.05
CA GLU A 246 -11.69 1.19 17.35
C GLU A 246 -10.56 0.91 18.36
N GLY A 247 -9.51 1.74 18.31
CA GLY A 247 -8.34 1.62 19.19
C GLY A 247 -7.32 0.55 18.80
N ARG A 248 -7.46 -0.14 17.66
CA ARG A 248 -6.51 -1.18 17.20
C ARG A 248 -6.04 -0.97 15.76
N TRP A 249 -4.80 -1.35 15.48
CA TRP A 249 -4.25 -1.37 14.12
C TRP A 249 -4.78 -2.58 13.34
N VAL A 250 -5.25 -2.31 12.12
CA VAL A 250 -5.69 -3.31 11.16
C VAL A 250 -5.09 -3.02 9.80
N PHE A 251 -4.83 -4.06 9.02
CA PHE A 251 -4.38 -3.94 7.64
C PHE A 251 -5.46 -3.28 6.78
N SER A 252 -5.06 -2.24 6.06
CA SER A 252 -5.86 -1.67 4.98
C SER A 252 -5.30 -2.11 3.62
N GLY A 253 -3.99 -2.29 3.51
CA GLY A 253 -3.39 -2.68 2.25
C GLY A 253 -2.02 -3.31 2.38
N CYS A 254 -1.56 -3.95 1.31
CA CYS A 254 -0.18 -4.37 1.17
C CYS A 254 0.25 -4.34 -0.30
N GLN A 255 1.44 -3.83 -0.57
CA GLN A 255 2.15 -4.08 -1.83
C GLN A 255 3.32 -5.00 -1.52
N ASP A 256 3.41 -6.11 -2.23
CA ASP A 256 4.39 -7.16 -1.98
C ASP A 256 5.16 -7.42 -3.28
N TYR A 257 6.47 -7.36 -3.21
CA TYR A 257 7.36 -7.80 -4.27
C TYR A 257 8.21 -8.96 -3.77
N GLY A 258 8.28 -10.04 -4.55
CA GLY A 258 9.14 -11.17 -4.23
C GLY A 258 9.66 -11.89 -5.47
N VAL A 259 10.89 -12.37 -5.38
CA VAL A 259 11.55 -13.17 -6.42
C VAL A 259 12.13 -14.44 -5.83
N ALA A 260 12.36 -15.45 -6.66
CA ALA A 260 13.03 -16.66 -6.20
C ALA A 260 14.50 -16.35 -5.88
N LEU A 261 14.99 -16.88 -4.77
CA LEU A 261 16.42 -16.86 -4.44
C LEU A 261 17.19 -17.62 -5.53
N GLN A 262 18.32 -17.05 -5.95
CA GLN A 262 19.24 -17.67 -6.90
C GLN A 262 20.08 -18.77 -6.27
#